data_AF-A0AB35MAX6-F1
#
_entry.id   AF-A0AB35MAX6-F1
#
_cell.length_a   1.000
_cell.length_b   1.000
_cell.length_c   1.000
_cell.angle_alpha   90.00
_cell.angle_beta   90.00
_cell.angle_gamma   90.00
#
_symmetry.space_group_name_H-M   'P 1'
#
loop_
_entity.id
_entity.type
_entity.pdbx_description
1 polymer ?
#
loop_
_entity_poly.entity_id
_entity_poly.type
_entity_poly.pdbx_seq_one_letter_code
_entity_poly.pdbx_strand_id
1 'polypeptide(L)'
;MLTADIWTSALEHAVIAVIIQLMLWPVFTLWSSGAIAVAIFLGREIAQHEYKGGGPKAVAWDHGLLYHWNWDSSLDVALPLVSCVICATLVQTARHWRRRSA
;
A
#
# COMPACT_ATOMS: atom_id res chain seq x y z
N MET A 1 3.05 25.65 -1.33
CA MET A 1 3.12 24.72 -0.17
C MET A 1 2.01 23.68 -0.32
N LEU A 2 2.11 22.81 -1.32
CA LEU A 2 1.04 21.84 -1.62
C LEU A 2 1.61 20.51 -2.13
N THR A 3 2.72 20.54 -2.88
CA THR A 3 3.39 19.32 -3.34
C THR A 3 4.18 18.62 -2.23
N ALA A 4 4.92 19.35 -1.40
CA ALA A 4 5.79 18.74 -0.39
C ALA A 4 5.03 17.88 0.64
N ASP A 5 3.83 18.30 1.07
CA ASP A 5 3.02 17.57 2.05
C ASP A 5 2.39 16.29 1.48
N ILE A 6 2.11 16.28 0.17
CA ILE A 6 1.64 15.09 -0.54
C ILE A 6 2.76 14.05 -0.59
N TRP A 7 3.97 14.47 -0.92
CA TRP A 7 5.13 13.57 -0.99
C TRP A 7 5.51 13.00 0.37
N THR A 8 5.40 13.77 1.46
CA THR A 8 5.68 13.26 2.81
C THR A 8 4.63 12.23 3.24
N SER A 9 3.35 12.50 3.03
CA SER A 9 2.28 11.56 3.39
C SER A 9 2.40 10.24 2.61
N ALA A 10 2.66 10.31 1.31
CA ALA A 10 2.80 9.12 0.49
C ALA A 10 4.06 8.30 0.84
N LEU A 11 5.14 8.97 1.25
CA LEU A 11 6.36 8.31 1.71
C LEU A 11 6.18 7.67 3.09
N GLU A 12 5.41 8.28 3.99
CA GLU A 12 5.00 7.67 5.26
C GLU A 12 4.18 6.40 5.02
N HIS A 13 3.19 6.45 4.11
CA HIS A 13 2.40 5.26 3.73
C HIS A 13 3.27 4.14 3.15
N ALA A 14 4.26 4.49 2.32
CA ALA A 14 5.23 3.53 1.78
C ALA A 14 6.08 2.87 2.89
N VAL A 15 6.59 3.66 3.84
CA VAL A 15 7.38 3.14 4.97
C VAL A 15 6.53 2.24 5.87
N ILE A 16 5.31 2.66 6.20
CA ILE A 16 4.39 1.87 7.03
C ILE A 16 4.04 0.54 6.32
N ALA A 17 3.81 0.57 5.00
CA ALA A 17 3.55 -0.65 4.23
C ALA A 17 4.71 -1.65 4.30
N VAL A 18 5.95 -1.16 4.18
CA VAL A 18 7.15 -2.00 4.32
C VAL A 18 7.30 -2.57 5.74
N ILE A 19 7.01 -1.76 6.77
CA ILE A 19 7.03 -2.24 8.17
C ILE A 19 6.00 -3.36 8.35
N ILE A 20 4.76 -3.19 7.88
CA ILE A 20 3.72 -4.22 7.93
C ILE A 20 4.16 -5.48 7.18
N GLN A 21 4.74 -5.32 5.98
CA GLN A 21 5.24 -6.43 5.16
C GLN A 21 6.32 -7.24 5.89
N LEU A 22 7.23 -6.58 6.61
CA LEU A 22 8.29 -7.22 7.40
C LEU A 22 7.75 -7.86 8.69
N MET A 23 6.79 -7.23 9.37
CA MET A 23 6.15 -7.81 10.57
C MET A 23 5.34 -9.06 10.26
N LEU A 24 4.74 -9.13 9.07
CA LEU A 24 3.97 -10.29 8.62
C LEU A 24 4.83 -11.39 7.97
N TRP A 25 6.10 -11.11 7.66
CA TRP A 25 7.03 -12.09 7.08
C TRP A 25 7.22 -13.40 7.89
N PRO A 26 7.26 -13.43 9.23
CA PRO A 26 7.36 -14.70 9.95
C PRO A 26 6.12 -15.60 9.81
N VAL A 27 4.96 -15.04 9.44
CA VAL A 27 3.69 -15.77 9.32
C VAL A 27 3.35 -16.07 7.85
N PHE A 28 3.68 -15.14 6.94
CA PHE A 28 3.34 -15.21 5.53
C PHE A 28 4.59 -15.03 4.64
N THR A 29 4.49 -15.44 3.37
CA THR A 29 5.56 -15.12 2.41
C THR A 29 5.67 -13.61 2.21
N LEU A 30 6.86 -13.10 1.88
CA LEU A 30 7.09 -11.67 1.57
C LEU A 30 6.14 -11.11 0.50
N TRP A 31 5.71 -11.95 -0.43
CA TRP A 31 4.74 -11.59 -1.47
C TRP A 31 3.33 -11.48 -0.91
N SER A 32 2.91 -12.47 -0.11
CA SER A 32 1.61 -12.47 0.56
C SER A 32 1.50 -11.34 1.59
N SER A 33 2.55 -11.07 2.37
CA SER A 33 2.56 -9.96 3.33
C SER A 33 2.53 -8.60 2.64
N GLY A 34 3.21 -8.45 1.51
CA GLY A 34 3.14 -7.25 0.68
C GLY A 34 1.73 -7.01 0.12
N ALA A 35 1.09 -8.07 -0.39
CA ALA A 35 -0.29 -7.98 -0.88
C ALA A 35 -1.28 -7.58 0.23
N ILE A 36 -1.13 -8.13 1.44
CA ILE A 36 -1.95 -7.77 2.60
C ILE A 36 -1.74 -6.31 3.00
N ALA A 37 -0.48 -5.84 3.06
CA ALA A 37 -0.17 -4.45 3.40
C ALA A 37 -0.82 -3.47 2.40
N VAL A 38 -0.71 -3.76 1.09
CA VAL A 38 -1.36 -2.96 0.04
C VAL A 38 -2.88 -2.99 0.17
N ALA A 39 -3.47 -4.15 0.44
CA ALA A 39 -4.92 -4.27 0.61
C ALA A 39 -5.45 -3.45 1.80
N ILE A 40 -4.68 -3.35 2.90
CA ILE A 40 -5.03 -2.49 4.04
C ILE A 40 -5.05 -1.02 3.63
N PHE A 41 -4.03 -0.56 2.89
CA PHE A 41 -3.97 0.82 2.41
C PHE A 41 -5.06 1.15 1.40
N LEU A 42 -5.38 0.21 0.51
CA LEU A 42 -6.50 0.33 -0.42
C LEU A 42 -7.83 0.43 0.34
N GLY A 43 -8.06 -0.41 1.35
CA GLY A 43 -9.25 -0.33 2.20
C GLY A 43 -9.38 0.99 2.97
N ARG A 44 -8.26 1.56 3.41
CA ARG A 44 -8.23 2.89 4.06
C ARG A 44 -8.70 3.99 3.11
N GLU A 45 -8.21 4.01 1.88
CA GLU A 45 -8.63 5.00 0.88
C GLU A 45 -10.12 4.86 0.52
N ILE A 46 -10.60 3.62 0.32
CA ILE A 46 -12.02 3.34 0.05
C ILE A 46 -12.90 3.89 1.18
N ALA A 47 -12.53 3.61 2.43
CA ALA A 47 -13.27 4.12 3.60
C ALA A 47 -13.26 5.66 3.64
N GLN A 48 -12.12 6.30 3.36
CA GLN A 48 -12.04 7.77 3.33
C GLN A 48 -12.91 8.40 2.24
N HIS A 49 -13.04 7.77 1.07
CA HIS A 49 -13.95 8.21 0.01
C HIS A 49 -15.42 8.01 0.39
N GLU A 50 -15.78 6.89 1.02
CA GLU A 50 -17.13 6.66 1.56
C GLU A 50 -17.51 7.69 2.64
N TYR A 51 -16.58 8.06 3.52
CA TYR A 51 -16.80 9.10 4.53
C TYR A 51 -17.01 10.48 3.92
N LYS A 52 -16.27 10.85 2.86
CA LYS A 52 -16.47 12.11 2.14
C LYS A 52 -17.81 12.18 1.41
N GLY A 53 -18.35 11.03 0.98
CA GLY A 53 -19.66 10.90 0.36
C GLY A 53 -20.87 10.96 1.31
N GLY A 54 -20.66 11.12 2.63
CA GLY A 54 -21.73 11.13 3.63
C GLY A 54 -21.73 9.91 4.57
N GLY A 55 -20.72 9.03 4.45
CA GLY A 55 -20.50 7.89 5.34
C GLY A 55 -21.00 6.55 4.78
N PRO A 56 -20.50 5.41 5.32
CA PRO A 56 -20.78 4.06 4.82
C PRO A 56 -22.25 3.60 4.91
N LYS A 57 -23.14 4.43 5.48
CA LYS A 57 -24.59 4.19 5.52
C LYS A 57 -25.39 5.02 4.50
N ALA A 58 -24.76 6.01 3.87
CA ALA A 58 -25.40 6.92 2.94
C ALA A 58 -25.07 6.61 1.48
N VAL A 59 -23.94 5.94 1.23
CA VAL A 59 -23.45 5.58 -0.10
C VAL A 59 -23.37 4.06 -0.27
N ALA A 60 -23.55 3.60 -1.50
CA ALA A 60 -23.46 2.18 -1.83
C ALA A 60 -22.03 1.65 -1.62
N TRP A 61 -21.89 0.35 -1.35
CA TRP A 61 -20.61 -0.31 -1.04
C TRP A 61 -19.57 -0.22 -2.17
N ASP A 62 -20.01 0.10 -3.38
CA ASP A 62 -19.20 0.29 -4.58
C ASP A 62 -18.84 1.77 -4.84
N HIS A 63 -19.43 2.69 -4.07
CA HIS A 63 -19.30 4.13 -4.31
C HIS A 63 -17.87 4.63 -4.04
N GLY A 64 -17.20 4.11 -3.00
CA GLY A 64 -15.78 4.40 -2.73
C GLY A 64 -14.80 3.69 -3.68
N LEU A 65 -15.26 2.69 -4.44
CA LEU A 65 -14.45 1.97 -5.42
C LEU A 65 -14.52 2.61 -6.82
N LEU A 66 -15.68 3.17 -7.20
CA LEU A 66 -15.96 3.62 -8.56
C LEU A 66 -15.98 5.15 -8.74
N TYR A 67 -16.22 5.92 -7.68
CA TYR A 67 -16.35 7.38 -7.77
C TYR A 67 -15.34 8.09 -6.85
N HIS A 68 -14.87 9.27 -7.30
CA HIS A 68 -13.91 10.16 -6.59
C HIS A 68 -12.42 9.72 -6.55
N TRP A 69 -11.99 8.81 -7.42
CA TRP A 69 -10.56 8.52 -7.58
C TRP A 69 -9.83 9.72 -8.20
N ASN A 70 -9.19 10.51 -7.34
CA ASN A 70 -8.26 11.55 -7.76
C ASN A 70 -6.88 10.92 -8.01
N TRP A 71 -6.09 11.53 -8.90
CA TRP A 71 -4.74 11.04 -9.25
C TRP A 71 -3.82 10.91 -8.02
N ASP A 72 -4.09 11.71 -6.99
CA ASP A 72 -3.41 11.73 -5.70
C ASP A 72 -3.67 10.45 -4.86
N SER A 73 -4.94 10.04 -4.71
CA SER A 73 -5.31 8.79 -4.01
C SER A 73 -4.78 7.54 -4.73
N SER A 74 -4.63 7.60 -6.06
CA SER A 74 -4.03 6.49 -6.81
C SER A 74 -2.54 6.34 -6.51
N LEU A 75 -1.83 7.46 -6.32
CA LEU A 75 -0.42 7.47 -5.93
C LEU A 75 -0.22 6.93 -4.51
N ASP A 76 -1.14 7.23 -3.59
CA ASP A 76 -1.12 6.71 -2.20
C ASP A 76 -1.33 5.18 -2.10
N VAL A 77 -1.89 4.53 -3.13
CA VAL A 77 -1.97 3.06 -3.21
C VAL A 77 -0.85 2.48 -4.07
N ALA A 78 -0.48 3.16 -5.15
CA ALA A 78 0.58 2.72 -6.05
C ALA A 78 1.96 2.75 -5.39
N LEU A 79 2.26 3.76 -4.57
CA LEU A 79 3.55 3.87 -3.86
C LEU A 79 3.80 2.76 -2.84
N PRO A 80 2.84 2.39 -1.95
CA PRO A 80 3.03 1.23 -1.09
C PRO A 80 3.09 -0.07 -1.88
N LEU A 81 2.37 -0.21 -3.01
CA LEU A 81 2.48 -1.37 -3.90
C LEU A 81 3.88 -1.49 -4.51
N VAL A 82 4.39 -0.41 -5.11
CA VAL A 82 5.73 -0.37 -5.71
C VAL A 82 6.79 -0.63 -4.65
N SER A 83 6.67 -0.02 -3.47
CA SER A 83 7.58 -0.24 -2.35
C SER A 83 7.59 -1.70 -1.90
N CYS A 84 6.42 -2.33 -1.76
CA CYS A 84 6.33 -3.73 -1.35
C CYS A 84 6.91 -4.70 -2.40
N VAL A 85 6.69 -4.41 -3.69
CA VAL A 85 7.25 -5.19 -4.80
C VAL A 85 8.78 -5.04 -4.87
N ILE A 86 9.30 -3.83 -4.71
CA ILE A 86 10.75 -3.57 -4.65
C ILE A 86 11.37 -4.33 -3.47
N CYS A 87 10.80 -4.23 -2.27
CA CYS A 87 11.28 -4.96 -1.10
C CYS A 87 11.28 -6.49 -1.32
N ALA A 88 10.18 -7.06 -1.82
CA ALA A 88 10.09 -8.49 -2.09
C ALA A 88 11.13 -8.93 -3.14
N THR A 89 11.31 -8.15 -4.20
CA THR A 89 12.27 -8.44 -5.28
C THR A 89 13.71 -8.34 -4.81
N LEU A 90 14.05 -7.31 -4.03
CA LEU A 90 15.39 -7.13 -3.44
C LEU A 90 15.75 -8.26 -2.48
N VAL A 91 14.82 -8.67 -1.62
CA VAL A 91 15.06 -9.79 -0.70
C VAL A 91 15.20 -11.10 -1.48
N GLN A 92 14.39 -11.31 -2.52
CA GLN A 92 14.46 -12.53 -3.34
C GLN A 92 15.77 -12.59 -4.15
N THR A 93 16.20 -11.48 -4.74
CA THR A 93 17.51 -11.38 -5.42
C THR A 93 18.66 -11.57 -4.43
N ALA A 94 18.64 -10.92 -3.26
CA ALA A 94 19.69 -11.11 -2.24
C ALA A 94 19.79 -12.57 -1.77
N ARG A 95 18.66 -13.26 -1.59
CA ARG A 95 18.62 -14.69 -1.24
C ARG A 95 19.13 -15.58 -2.38
N HIS A 96 18.87 -15.20 -3.63
CA HIS A 96 19.34 -15.93 -4.79
C HIS A 96 20.85 -15.75 -5.01
N TRP A 97 21.37 -14.53 -4.82
CA TRP A 97 22.81 -14.25 -4.84
C TRP A 97 23.57 -15.01 -3.74
N ARG A 98 23.09 -14.99 -2.49
CA ARG A 98 23.71 -15.78 -1.40
C ARG A 98 23.75 -17.28 -1.69
N ARG A 99 22.74 -17.83 -2.36
CA ARG A 99 22.70 -19.26 -2.74
C ARG A 99 23.65 -19.61 -3.88
N ARG A 100 24.06 -18.64 -4.70
CA ARG A 100 25.06 -18.86 -5.77
C ARG A 100 26.51 -18.71 -5.29
N SER A 101 26.72 -18.01 -4.17
CA SER A 101 28.03 -17.77 -3.58
C SER A 101 28.42 -18.77 -2.48
N ALA A 102 27.54 -19.72 -2.15
CA ALA A 102 27.77 -20.81 -1.22
C ALA A 102 27.82 -22.14 -2.00
#